data_AF-A0A516SB55-F1
#
_entry.id   AF-A0A516SB55-F1
#
_cell.length_a   1.000
_cell.length_b   1.000
_cell.length_c   1.000
_cell.angle_alpha   90.00
_cell.angle_beta   90.00
_cell.angle_gamma   90.00
#
_symmetry.space_group_name_H-M   'P 1'
#
loop_
_entity.id
_entity.type
_entity.pdbx_description
1 polymer ?
#
loop_
_entity_poly.entity_id
_entity_poly.type
_entity_poly.pdbx_seq_one_letter_code
_entity_poly.pdbx_strand_id
1 'polypeptide(L)'
;MTEISLFRLYLLRAMYLFIVVGFGLFMWPSILRNHQSWELMEGVVNCMLVAFWTLSVLGLRYPLQMLPILLWELIWKSLWLLAVALPQWSSGHMDQATQANVIACAVVVLIPFVIPWRYFITHYLKKAGDPWLRRADPQPSPAPAGVL
;
A
#
# COMPACT_ATOMS: atom_id res chain seq x y z
N MET A 1 6.90 22.15 9.97
CA MET A 1 5.96 21.00 9.97
C MET A 1 5.08 21.15 8.74
N THR A 2 5.16 20.23 7.79
CA THR A 2 4.37 20.33 6.55
C THR A 2 2.91 20.18 6.94
N GLU A 3 2.14 21.28 6.97
CA GLU A 3 0.71 21.19 7.25
C GLU A 3 0.05 20.37 6.14
N ILE A 4 -0.29 19.12 6.47
CA ILE A 4 -1.07 18.27 5.60
C ILE A 4 -2.50 18.70 5.81
N SER A 5 -3.10 19.29 4.77
CA SER A 5 -4.50 19.71 4.79
C SER A 5 -5.38 18.55 5.29
N LEU A 6 -6.23 18.85 6.27
CA LEU A 6 -7.19 17.88 6.84
C LEU A 6 -8.02 17.21 5.73
N PHE A 7 -8.32 17.94 4.65
CA PHE A 7 -9.00 17.41 3.48
C PHE A 7 -8.28 16.21 2.85
N ARG A 8 -6.95 16.27 2.68
CA ARG A 8 -6.16 15.15 2.14
C ARG A 8 -6.16 13.95 3.07
N LEU A 9 -6.18 14.19 4.38
CA LEU A 9 -6.23 13.12 5.38
C LEU A 9 -7.59 12.40 5.33
N TYR A 10 -8.69 13.15 5.21
CA TYR A 10 -10.03 12.58 5.00
C TYR A 10 -10.13 11.84 3.66
N LEU A 11 -9.53 12.37 2.59
CA LEU A 11 -9.51 11.71 1.28
C LEU A 11 -8.75 10.39 1.32
N LEU A 12 -7.60 10.33 2.01
CA LEU A 12 -6.88 9.08 2.25
C LEU A 12 -7.73 8.07 3.04
N ARG A 13 -8.39 8.50 4.11
CA ARG A 13 -9.30 7.63 4.88
C ARG A 13 -10.46 7.13 4.03
N ALA A 14 -11.04 8.00 3.19
CA ALA A 14 -12.09 7.61 2.27
C ALA A 14 -11.59 6.57 1.26
N MET A 15 -10.35 6.72 0.76
CA MET A 15 -9.73 5.73 -0.12
C MET A 15 -9.52 4.39 0.59
N TYR A 16 -8.97 4.38 1.82
CA TYR A 16 -8.85 3.14 2.60
C TYR A 16 -10.22 2.52 2.89
N LEU A 17 -11.23 3.32 3.20
CA LEU A 17 -12.58 2.83 3.45
C LEU A 17 -13.17 2.21 2.18
N PHE A 18 -12.99 2.86 1.04
CA PHE A 18 -13.41 2.36 -0.26
C PHE A 18 -12.73 1.03 -0.59
N ILE A 19 -11.42 0.90 -0.34
CA ILE A 19 -10.68 -0.36 -0.51
C ILE A 19 -11.22 -1.43 0.44
N VAL A 20 -11.37 -1.13 1.73
CA VAL A 20 -11.85 -2.11 2.74
C VAL A 20 -13.25 -2.59 2.40
N VAL A 21 -14.17 -1.68 2.06
CA VAL A 21 -15.56 -2.04 1.74
C VAL A 21 -15.64 -2.72 0.39
N GLY A 22 -15.11 -2.09 -0.67
CA GLY A 22 -15.17 -2.64 -2.02
C GLY A 22 -14.48 -3.99 -2.09
N PHE A 23 -13.21 -4.05 -1.68
CA PHE A 23 -12.45 -5.28 -1.71
C PHE A 23 -13.01 -6.34 -0.76
N GLY A 24 -13.52 -5.96 0.42
CA GLY A 24 -14.19 -6.87 1.34
C GLY A 24 -15.43 -7.53 0.71
N LEU A 25 -16.27 -6.73 0.03
CA LEU A 25 -17.47 -7.23 -0.64
C LEU A 25 -17.14 -8.13 -1.86
N PHE A 26 -16.04 -7.86 -2.57
CA PHE A 26 -15.60 -8.69 -3.70
C PHE A 26 -14.83 -9.94 -3.26
N MET A 27 -14.04 -9.86 -2.19
CA MET A 27 -13.16 -10.94 -1.71
C MET A 27 -13.93 -11.99 -0.90
N TRP A 28 -14.80 -11.56 0.01
CA TRP A 28 -15.47 -12.47 0.95
C TRP A 28 -16.28 -13.57 0.23
N PRO A 29 -17.06 -13.27 -0.83
CA PRO A 29 -17.74 -14.31 -1.60
C PRO A 29 -16.77 -15.30 -2.26
N SER A 30 -15.64 -14.82 -2.76
CA SER A 30 -14.62 -15.64 -3.42
C SER A 30 -13.94 -16.60 -2.43
N ILE A 31 -13.66 -16.14 -1.21
CA ILE A 31 -13.09 -16.99 -0.15
C ILE A 31 -14.09 -18.04 0.33
N LEU A 32 -15.32 -17.62 0.62
CA LEU A 32 -16.34 -18.54 1.13
C LEU A 32 -16.82 -19.57 0.09
N ARG A 33 -16.72 -19.30 -1.21
CA ARG A 33 -17.18 -20.24 -2.24
C ARG A 33 -16.10 -21.20 -2.74
N ASN A 34 -14.83 -20.79 -2.78
CA ASN A 34 -13.77 -21.56 -3.46
C ASN A 34 -12.74 -22.27 -2.56
N HIS A 35 -12.88 -22.18 -1.24
CA HIS A 35 -11.97 -22.78 -0.25
C HIS A 35 -11.63 -24.28 -0.41
N GLN A 36 -12.43 -25.08 -1.13
CA GLN A 36 -12.15 -26.51 -1.34
C GLN A 36 -11.28 -26.85 -2.57
N SER A 37 -10.98 -25.90 -3.47
CA SER A 37 -10.34 -26.22 -4.75
C SER A 37 -9.31 -25.19 -5.24
N TRP A 38 -8.71 -24.39 -4.36
CA TRP A 38 -7.68 -23.44 -4.80
C TRP A 38 -6.45 -24.18 -5.34
N GLU A 39 -6.05 -23.82 -6.57
CA GLU A 39 -4.70 -24.14 -7.01
C GLU A 39 -3.67 -23.42 -6.13
N LEU A 40 -2.48 -24.00 -6.01
CA LEU A 40 -1.42 -23.52 -5.10
C LEU A 40 -1.15 -22.01 -5.27
N MET A 41 -1.01 -21.54 -6.51
CA MET A 41 -0.70 -20.13 -6.79
C MET A 41 -1.91 -19.21 -6.54
N GLU A 42 -3.12 -19.68 -6.80
CA GLU A 42 -4.35 -18.94 -6.51
C GLU A 42 -4.50 -18.73 -4.99
N GLY A 43 -4.27 -19.77 -4.19
CA GLY A 43 -4.30 -19.70 -2.74
C GLY A 43 -3.25 -18.72 -2.18
N VAL A 44 -2.03 -18.72 -2.73
CA VAL A 44 -0.99 -17.77 -2.35
C VAL A 44 -1.41 -16.33 -2.63
N VAL A 45 -1.94 -16.04 -3.82
CA VAL A 45 -2.42 -14.70 -4.19
C VAL A 45 -3.57 -14.27 -3.29
N ASN A 46 -4.55 -15.15 -3.03
CA ASN A 46 -5.67 -14.86 -2.14
C ASN A 46 -5.20 -14.53 -0.72
N CYS A 47 -4.27 -15.29 -0.15
CA CYS A 47 -3.68 -15.00 1.16
C CYS A 47 -2.97 -13.65 1.19
N MET A 48 -2.19 -13.31 0.15
CA MET A 48 -1.54 -12.00 0.04
C MET A 48 -2.56 -10.86 -0.03
N LEU A 49 -3.64 -11.04 -0.79
CA LEU A 49 -4.72 -10.06 -0.92
C LEU A 49 -5.49 -9.88 0.40
N VAL A 50 -5.73 -10.95 1.16
CA VAL A 50 -6.34 -10.88 2.50
C VAL A 50 -5.44 -10.13 3.48
N ALA A 51 -4.14 -10.39 3.45
CA ALA A 51 -3.18 -9.66 4.27
C ALA A 51 -3.18 -8.16 3.93
N PHE A 52 -3.16 -7.82 2.63
CA PHE A 52 -3.30 -6.44 2.16
C PHE A 52 -4.60 -5.78 2.65
N TRP A 53 -5.73 -6.48 2.55
CA TRP A 53 -7.01 -5.97 3.01
C TRP A 53 -7.01 -5.68 4.52
N THR A 54 -6.45 -6.61 5.30
CA THR A 54 -6.31 -6.46 6.75
C THR A 54 -5.44 -5.27 7.12
N LEU A 55 -4.33 -5.06 6.41
CA LEU A 55 -3.47 -3.88 6.58
C LEU A 55 -4.16 -2.58 6.14
N SER A 56 -5.04 -2.64 5.14
CA SER A 56 -5.84 -1.50 4.70
C SER A 56 -6.84 -1.04 5.77
N VAL A 57 -7.35 -1.96 6.60
CA VAL A 57 -8.14 -1.61 7.79
C VAL A 57 -7.30 -0.80 8.78
N LEU A 58 -6.03 -1.15 8.98
CA LEU A 58 -5.11 -0.37 9.81
C LEU A 58 -4.79 1.00 9.18
N GLY A 59 -4.82 1.10 7.85
CA GLY A 59 -4.74 2.34 7.08
C GLY A 59 -5.84 3.36 7.41
N LEU A 60 -7.04 2.92 7.83
CA LEU A 60 -8.09 3.82 8.31
C LEU A 60 -7.65 4.60 9.56
N ARG A 61 -6.93 3.93 10.47
CA ARG A 61 -6.43 4.52 11.70
C ARG A 61 -5.19 5.39 11.46
N TYR A 62 -4.24 4.90 10.66
CA TYR A 62 -2.95 5.54 10.41
C TYR A 62 -2.68 5.78 8.91
N PRO A 63 -3.48 6.62 8.22
CA PRO A 63 -3.46 6.74 6.76
C PRO A 63 -2.14 7.22 6.17
N LEU A 64 -1.41 8.09 6.89
CA LEU A 64 -0.13 8.61 6.41
C LEU A 64 1.04 7.63 6.59
N GLN A 65 0.99 6.79 7.63
CA GLN A 65 2.04 5.80 7.90
C GLN A 65 1.90 4.57 6.99
N MET A 66 0.66 4.26 6.61
CA MET A 66 0.30 3.12 5.77
C MET A 66 0.31 3.46 4.27
N LEU A 67 0.80 4.65 3.87
CA LEU A 67 0.97 5.01 2.45
C LEU A 67 1.71 3.96 1.60
N PRO A 68 2.74 3.24 2.12
CA PRO A 68 3.40 2.17 1.37
C PRO A 68 2.45 1.08 0.85
N ILE A 69 1.34 0.81 1.56
CA ILE A 69 0.34 -0.19 1.15
C ILE A 69 -0.41 0.27 -0.10
N LEU A 70 -0.78 1.56 -0.17
CA LEU A 70 -1.42 2.12 -1.37
C LEU A 70 -0.45 2.16 -2.55
N LEU A 71 0.84 2.41 -2.29
CA LEU A 71 1.87 2.36 -3.33
C LEU A 71 2.11 0.96 -3.83
N TRP A 72 2.11 -0.04 -2.95
CA TRP A 72 2.12 -1.44 -3.36
C TRP A 72 0.95 -1.72 -4.28
N GLU A 73 -0.27 -1.30 -3.90
CA GLU A 73 -1.47 -1.46 -4.73
C GLU A 73 -1.33 -0.81 -6.11
N LEU A 74 -0.80 0.42 -6.13
CA LEU A 74 -0.52 1.16 -7.35
C LEU A 74 0.48 0.43 -8.26
N ILE A 75 1.59 -0.03 -7.69
CA ILE A 75 2.69 -0.64 -8.43
C ILE A 75 2.25 -1.97 -9.02
N TRP A 76 1.68 -2.89 -8.23
CA TRP A 76 1.37 -4.23 -8.75
C TRP A 76 0.27 -4.19 -9.82
N LYS A 77 -0.77 -3.36 -9.65
CA LYS A 77 -1.83 -3.20 -10.67
C LYS A 77 -1.29 -2.53 -11.93
N SER A 78 -0.42 -1.52 -11.79
CA SER A 78 0.21 -0.88 -12.95
C SER A 78 1.10 -1.86 -13.71
N LEU A 79 1.91 -2.66 -13.00
CA LEU A 79 2.73 -3.70 -13.61
C LEU A 79 1.86 -4.75 -14.33
N TRP A 80 0.77 -5.20 -13.71
CA TRP A 80 -0.13 -6.16 -14.35
C TRP A 80 -0.81 -5.58 -15.60
N LEU A 81 -1.28 -4.33 -15.53
CA LEU A 81 -1.87 -3.65 -16.69
C LEU A 81 -0.87 -3.49 -17.84
N LEU A 82 0.38 -3.15 -17.54
CA LEU A 82 1.42 -2.98 -18.56
C LEU A 82 1.95 -4.30 -19.11
N ALA A 83 2.09 -5.33 -18.26
CA ALA A 83 2.71 -6.60 -18.65
C ALA A 83 1.71 -7.62 -19.20
N VAL A 84 0.42 -7.55 -18.83
CA VAL A 84 -0.60 -8.53 -19.21
C VAL A 84 -1.71 -7.89 -20.04
N ALA A 85 -2.32 -6.80 -19.55
CA ALA A 85 -3.45 -6.20 -20.25
C ALA A 85 -3.03 -5.52 -21.56
N LEU A 86 -1.94 -4.75 -21.54
CA LEU A 86 -1.42 -4.04 -22.72
C LEU A 86 -1.10 -4.99 -23.90
N PRO A 87 -0.34 -6.09 -23.71
CA PRO A 87 -0.08 -7.01 -24.82
C PRO A 87 -1.36 -7.70 -25.33
N GLN A 88 -2.28 -8.12 -24.45
CA GLN A 88 -3.54 -8.74 -24.87
C GLN A 88 -4.47 -7.75 -25.61
N TRP A 89 -4.46 -6.48 -25.22
CA TRP A 89 -5.19 -5.46 -25.95
C TRP A 89 -4.55 -5.21 -27.32
N SER A 90 -3.21 -5.14 -27.39
CA SER A 90 -2.49 -4.92 -28.65
C SER A 90 -2.64 -6.07 -29.64
N SER A 91 -2.83 -7.30 -29.15
CA SER A 91 -3.08 -8.47 -30.00
C SER A 91 -4.54 -8.62 -30.44
N GLY A 92 -5.44 -7.77 -29.95
CA GLY A 92 -6.88 -7.81 -30.26
C GLY A 92 -7.63 -9.00 -29.64
N HIS A 93 -6.98 -9.82 -28.80
CA HIS A 93 -7.52 -11.03 -28.20
C HIS A 93 -7.69 -10.87 -26.69
N MET A 94 -8.50 -9.89 -26.26
CA MET A 94 -8.74 -9.67 -24.84
C MET A 94 -9.98 -10.43 -24.38
N ASP A 95 -9.74 -11.53 -23.66
CA ASP A 95 -10.79 -12.38 -23.09
C ASP A 95 -11.62 -11.62 -22.04
N GLN A 96 -12.86 -12.06 -21.84
CA GLN A 96 -13.82 -11.43 -20.94
C GLN A 96 -13.33 -11.39 -19.48
N ALA A 97 -12.60 -12.43 -19.04
CA ALA A 97 -11.98 -12.45 -17.72
C ALA A 97 -10.90 -11.36 -17.57
N THR A 98 -10.05 -11.18 -18.59
CA THR A 98 -9.04 -10.12 -18.60
C THR A 98 -9.70 -8.74 -18.58
N GLN A 99 -10.77 -8.52 -19.36
CA GLN A 99 -11.50 -7.24 -19.38
C GLN A 99 -12.09 -6.89 -18.01
N ALA A 100 -12.71 -7.86 -17.32
CA ALA A 100 -13.24 -7.66 -15.99
C ALA A 100 -12.13 -7.27 -14.99
N ASN A 101 -10.98 -7.93 -15.07
CA ASN A 101 -9.82 -7.61 -14.24
C ASN A 101 -9.20 -6.24 -14.57
N VAL A 102 -9.18 -5.83 -15.84
CA VAL A 102 -8.73 -4.49 -16.24
C VAL A 102 -9.60 -3.42 -15.59
N ILE A 103 -10.93 -3.58 -15.63
CA ILE A 103 -11.88 -2.64 -15.02
C ILE A 103 -11.67 -2.58 -13.50
N ALA A 104 -11.52 -3.74 -12.84
CA ALA A 104 -11.23 -3.80 -11.41
C ALA A 104 -9.89 -3.14 -11.04
N CYS A 105 -8.87 -3.28 -11.91
CA CYS A 105 -7.57 -2.64 -11.73
C CYS A 105 -7.59 -1.13 -12.04
N ALA A 106 -8.47 -0.65 -12.93
CA ALA A 106 -8.52 0.76 -13.34
C ALA A 106 -8.79 1.73 -12.18
N VAL A 107 -9.47 1.26 -11.13
CA VAL A 107 -9.68 2.00 -9.87
C VAL A 107 -8.37 2.52 -9.27
N VAL A 108 -7.25 1.83 -9.53
CA VAL A 108 -5.91 2.22 -9.04
C VAL A 108 -5.48 3.61 -9.50
N VAL A 109 -6.04 4.10 -10.61
CA VAL A 109 -5.76 5.44 -11.15
C VAL A 109 -6.18 6.53 -10.17
N LEU A 110 -7.11 6.28 -9.25
CA LEU A 110 -7.52 7.25 -8.23
C LEU A 110 -6.48 7.43 -7.13
N ILE A 111 -5.71 6.39 -6.79
CA ILE A 111 -4.69 6.40 -5.73
C ILE A 111 -3.67 7.53 -5.90
N PRO A 112 -3.01 7.73 -7.06
CA PRO A 112 -2.04 8.81 -7.23
C PRO A 112 -2.63 10.21 -7.04
N PHE A 113 -3.94 10.43 -7.25
CA PHE A 113 -4.56 11.72 -6.98
C PHE A 113 -4.80 11.99 -5.49
N VAL A 114 -4.97 10.92 -4.71
CA VAL A 114 -5.22 11.02 -3.26
C VAL A 114 -3.91 11.12 -2.47
N ILE A 115 -2.82 10.52 -2.96
CA ILE A 115 -1.54 10.48 -2.25
C ILE A 115 -0.94 11.90 -2.13
N PRO A 116 -0.55 12.35 -0.92
CA PRO A 116 0.19 13.59 -0.74
C PRO A 116 1.65 13.39 -1.17
N TRP A 117 1.94 13.51 -2.47
CA TRP A 117 3.27 13.31 -3.05
C TRP A 117 4.39 14.08 -2.35
N ARG A 118 4.13 15.32 -1.91
CA ARG A 118 5.10 16.11 -1.15
C ARG A 118 5.47 15.44 0.18
N TYR A 119 4.49 14.88 0.90
CA TYR A 119 4.76 14.12 2.12
C TYR A 119 5.50 12.83 1.80
N PHE A 120 5.08 12.10 0.76
CA PHE A 120 5.73 10.85 0.35
C PHE A 120 7.23 11.05 0.07
N ILE A 121 7.58 12.04 -0.77
CA ILE A 121 8.96 12.32 -1.13
C ILE A 121 9.77 12.77 0.10
N THR A 122 9.24 13.67 0.92
CA THR A 122 9.97 14.17 2.08
C THR A 122 10.18 13.09 3.15
N HIS A 123 9.17 12.24 3.39
CA HIS A 123 9.17 11.30 4.51
C HIS A 123 9.75 9.92 4.16
N TYR A 124 9.53 9.42 2.94
CA TYR A 124 9.95 8.08 2.54
C TYR A 124 11.18 8.06 1.63
N LEU A 125 11.37 9.09 0.80
CA LEU A 125 12.53 9.17 -0.11
C LEU A 125 13.70 9.98 0.46
N LYS A 126 13.41 11.10 1.13
CA LYS A 126 14.45 12.03 1.62
C LYS A 126 14.85 11.82 3.07
N LYS A 127 14.03 11.17 3.89
CA LYS A 127 14.36 10.89 5.28
C LYS A 127 15.48 9.83 5.29
N ALA A 128 16.57 10.11 6.02
CA ALA A 128 17.62 9.13 6.22
C ALA A 128 17.03 7.88 6.90
N GLY A 129 17.39 6.70 6.37
CA GLY A 129 16.95 5.42 6.93
C GLY A 129 17.42 5.26 8.37
N ASP A 130 16.70 4.43 9.13
CA ASP A 130 17.04 4.20 10.53
C ASP A 130 18.45 3.57 10.63
N PRO A 131 19.29 4.02 11.59
CA PRO A 131 20.66 3.52 11.70
C PRO A 131 20.70 2.03 12.05
N TRP A 132 21.55 1.28 11.34
CA TRP A 132 21.76 -0.15 11.60
C TRP A 132 22.42 -0.43 12.97
N LEU A 133 23.17 0.52 13.52
CA LEU A 133 23.71 0.46 14.88
C LEU A 133 23.37 1.74 15.65
N ARG A 134 22.90 1.57 16.89
CA ARG A 134 22.78 2.66 17.87
C ARG A 134 24.20 3.12 18.20
N ARG A 135 24.60 4.33 17.79
CA ARG A 135 25.83 4.94 18.31
C ARG A 135 25.66 5.03 19.82
N ALA A 136 26.57 4.42 20.58
CA ALA A 136 26.67 4.69 22.00
C ALA A 136 27.03 6.17 22.14
N ASP A 137 26.18 6.95 22.82
CA ASP A 137 26.51 8.31 23.14
C ASP A 137 27.80 8.31 23.98
N PRO A 138 28.78 9.20 23.70
CA PRO A 138 29.94 9.36 24.56
C PRO A 138 29.45 9.67 25.98
N GLN A 139 29.77 8.80 26.94
CA GLN A 139 29.54 9.07 28.36
C GLN A 139 30.16 10.45 28.69
N PRO A 140 29.42 11.37 29.32
CA PRO A 140 30.00 12.64 29.73
C PRO A 140 31.19 12.37 30.67
N SER A 141 32.36 12.92 30.33
CA SER A 141 33.56 12.79 31.15
C SER A 141 33.25 13.19 32.60
N PRO A 142 33.67 12.41 33.60
CA PRO A 142 33.52 12.82 34.99
C PRO A 142 34.25 14.14 35.19
N ALA A 143 33.55 15.12 35.76
CA ALA A 143 34.12 16.41 36.10
C ALA A 143 35.37 16.20 36.98
N PRO A 144 36.46 16.96 36.78
CA PRO A 144 37.65 16.83 37.61
C PRO A 144 37.25 17.10 39.06
N ALA A 145 37.46 16.10 39.91
CA ALA A 145 37.25 16.22 41.35
C ALA A 145 38.10 17.41 41.83
N GLY A 146 37.41 18.42 42.37
CA GLY A 146 38.04 19.63 42.87
C GLY A 146 39.14 19.28 43.86
N VAL A 147 40.35 19.74 43.55
CA VAL A 147 41.49 19.77 44.47
C VAL A 147 41.13 20.78 45.56
N LEU A 148 40.95 20.29 46.79
CA LEU A 148 40.93 21.08 48.02
C LEU A 148 42.24 20.84 48.77
#